data_AF-A0A7C1T702-F1
#
_entry.id   AF-A0A7C1T702-F1
#
_cell.length_a   1.000
_cell.length_b   1.000
_cell.length_c   1.000
_cell.angle_alpha   90.00
_cell.angle_beta   90.00
_cell.angle_gamma   90.00
#
_symmetry.space_group_name_H-M   'P 1'
#
loop_
_entity.id
_entity.type
_entity.pdbx_description
1 polymer ?
#
loop_
_entity_poly.entity_id
_entity_poly.type
_entity_poly.pdbx_seq_one_letter_code
_entity_poly.pdbx_strand_id
1 'polypeptide(L)'
;DGFEATPREIPLDLAGQRKLRILTGELEHHITADVAYAVDLYYRFTQDREFLERCGLRILVLTARFWVSRAQWDPARGRYVIRNVIGPDEYHVGVDNNFYTNVMAKHNLELAAQYAREALADAALKERLSELHVTQEEISRWVEVSSKLEIPCKSDGLCEQFEGFFKLKDFAIEPGALGEKNLPQEVLASVQEYQVIKQADVVAAMFLLRDKFPREVLVKNYDYYIRRTTHASSLSLPMYAALALYLGRSEEGYSMLKQAALADIADVYGNTCDGFHVGSAGGVWTAILFGLLRIQPGESLSYERSASLGKVSMSFDVTYRGAKVRVSI
;
A
#
# COMPACT_ATOMS: atom_id res chain seq x y z
N ASP A 1 7.58 -18.81 -13.02
CA ASP A 1 8.16 -19.77 -12.05
C ASP A 1 8.26 -19.19 -10.64
N GLY A 2 8.14 -17.86 -10.47
CA GLY A 2 8.10 -17.20 -9.16
C GLY A 2 9.47 -16.77 -8.65
N PHE A 3 10.52 -16.91 -9.47
CA PHE A 3 11.84 -16.37 -9.16
C PHE A 3 11.89 -14.85 -9.38
N GLU A 4 12.79 -14.20 -8.65
CA GLU A 4 13.07 -12.77 -8.79
C GLU A 4 13.51 -12.44 -10.22
N ALA A 5 12.78 -11.55 -10.89
CA ALA A 5 12.98 -11.18 -12.29
C ALA A 5 13.35 -9.70 -12.47
N THR A 6 13.41 -8.93 -11.37
CA THR A 6 13.84 -7.54 -11.38
C THR A 6 15.29 -7.45 -11.89
N PRO A 7 15.55 -6.65 -12.94
CA PRO A 7 16.92 -6.44 -13.42
C PRO A 7 17.78 -5.90 -12.27
N ARG A 8 19.02 -6.39 -12.13
CA ARG A 8 19.94 -5.89 -11.09
C ARG A 8 20.63 -4.58 -11.47
N GLU A 9 20.75 -4.32 -12.77
CA GLU A 9 21.46 -3.17 -13.32
C GLU A 9 20.76 -2.68 -14.59
N ILE A 10 20.76 -1.37 -14.82
CA ILE A 10 20.40 -0.75 -16.11
C ILE A 10 21.63 0.02 -16.65
N PRO A 11 21.97 -0.13 -17.94
CA PRO A 11 23.00 0.68 -18.56
C PRO A 11 22.54 2.15 -18.71
N LEU A 12 23.39 3.09 -18.29
CA LEU A 12 23.16 4.53 -18.44
C LEU A 12 23.79 5.12 -19.70
N ASP A 13 24.55 4.31 -20.44
CA ASP A 13 25.14 4.64 -21.73
C ASP A 13 25.07 3.44 -22.67
N LEU A 14 25.15 3.71 -23.98
CA LEU A 14 25.10 2.68 -25.02
C LEU A 14 26.26 1.68 -24.95
N ALA A 15 27.37 2.06 -24.29
CA ALA A 15 28.54 1.21 -24.12
C ALA A 15 28.43 0.29 -22.88
N GLY A 16 27.41 0.46 -22.04
CA GLY A 16 27.23 -0.26 -20.78
C GLY A 16 28.32 0.01 -19.73
N GLN A 17 29.11 1.08 -19.89
CA GLN A 17 30.23 1.38 -18.99
C GLN A 17 29.75 2.01 -17.69
N ARG A 18 28.73 2.86 -17.77
CA ARG A 18 27.99 3.34 -16.60
C ARG A 18 26.74 2.50 -16.42
N LYS A 19 26.58 2.00 -15.20
CA LYS A 19 25.41 1.23 -14.80
C LYS A 19 24.81 1.79 -13.54
N LEU A 20 23.48 1.78 -13.47
CA LEU A 20 22.73 2.05 -12.27
C LEU A 20 22.31 0.70 -11.67
N ARG A 21 22.65 0.47 -10.40
CA ARG A 21 22.15 -0.71 -9.67
C ARG A 21 20.70 -0.48 -9.27
N ILE A 22 19.83 -1.45 -9.55
CA ILE A 22 18.45 -1.47 -9.09
C ILE A 22 18.39 -2.35 -7.85
N LEU A 23 17.82 -1.79 -6.78
CA LEU A 23 17.75 -2.45 -5.48
C LEU A 23 16.32 -2.88 -5.11
N THR A 24 15.31 -2.58 -5.93
CA THR A 24 13.89 -2.88 -5.62
C THR A 24 13.66 -4.38 -5.42
N GLY A 25 14.14 -5.25 -6.31
CA GLY A 25 14.06 -6.70 -6.14
C GLY A 25 14.81 -7.24 -4.90
N GLU A 26 15.75 -6.48 -4.34
CA GLU A 26 16.50 -6.87 -3.14
C GLU A 26 15.93 -6.28 -1.85
N LEU A 27 15.31 -5.10 -1.89
CA LEU A 27 14.99 -4.29 -0.70
C LEU A 27 13.52 -3.86 -0.60
N GLU A 28 12.73 -3.93 -1.67
CA GLU A 28 11.31 -3.52 -1.70
C GLU A 28 10.40 -4.67 -1.22
N HIS A 29 10.51 -4.99 0.07
CA HIS A 29 9.94 -6.21 0.64
C HIS A 29 8.43 -6.17 0.83
N HIS A 30 7.80 -4.99 0.75
CA HIS A 30 6.40 -4.80 1.10
C HIS A 30 5.43 -5.59 0.21
N ILE A 31 5.84 -5.98 -1.00
CA ILE A 31 5.09 -6.89 -1.88
C ILE A 31 4.59 -8.15 -1.14
N THR A 32 5.36 -8.63 -0.16
CA THR A 32 5.00 -9.79 0.67
C THR A 32 3.76 -9.53 1.53
N ALA A 33 3.64 -8.33 2.09
CA ALA A 33 2.44 -7.92 2.83
C ALA A 33 1.29 -7.54 1.89
N ASP A 34 1.58 -6.97 0.73
CA ASP A 34 0.56 -6.59 -0.26
C ASP A 34 -0.20 -7.82 -0.78
N VAL A 35 0.52 -8.92 -1.04
CA VAL A 35 -0.09 -10.20 -1.42
C VAL A 35 -1.00 -10.73 -0.30
N ALA A 36 -0.58 -10.65 0.96
CA ALA A 36 -1.40 -11.06 2.10
C ALA A 36 -2.66 -10.19 2.26
N TYR A 37 -2.52 -8.87 2.05
CA TYR A 37 -3.66 -7.95 2.03
C TYR A 37 -4.65 -8.29 0.92
N ALA A 38 -4.17 -8.60 -0.29
CA ALA A 38 -5.01 -9.00 -1.41
C ALA A 38 -5.75 -10.33 -1.14
N VAL A 39 -5.10 -11.29 -0.48
CA VAL A 39 -5.73 -12.56 -0.04
C VAL A 39 -6.88 -12.30 0.92
N ASP A 40 -6.67 -11.47 1.95
CA ASP A 40 -7.73 -11.10 2.89
C ASP A 40 -8.87 -10.37 2.17
N LEU A 41 -8.55 -9.35 1.36
CA LEU A 41 -9.55 -8.56 0.66
C LEU A 41 -10.41 -9.45 -0.26
N TYR A 42 -9.79 -10.36 -1.01
CA TYR A 42 -10.50 -11.33 -1.82
C TYR A 42 -11.46 -12.17 -0.96
N TYR A 43 -10.94 -12.79 0.10
CA TYR A 43 -11.74 -13.69 0.94
C TYR A 43 -12.90 -12.97 1.64
N ARG A 44 -12.70 -11.74 2.13
CA ARG A 44 -13.79 -10.96 2.75
C ARG A 44 -14.92 -10.62 1.77
N PHE A 45 -14.61 -10.46 0.49
CA PHE A 45 -15.60 -10.17 -0.55
C PHE A 45 -16.29 -11.41 -1.12
N THR A 46 -15.57 -12.54 -1.24
CA THR A 46 -16.09 -13.74 -1.89
C THR A 46 -16.60 -14.80 -0.91
N GLN A 47 -16.02 -14.86 0.30
CA GLN A 47 -16.15 -16.00 1.22
C GLN A 47 -15.83 -17.34 0.56
N ASP A 48 -14.90 -17.32 -0.41
CA ASP A 48 -14.44 -18.51 -1.12
C ASP A 48 -13.60 -19.40 -0.19
N ARG A 49 -14.28 -20.36 0.44
CA ARG A 49 -13.69 -21.29 1.40
C ARG A 49 -12.68 -22.24 0.74
N GLU A 50 -12.95 -22.65 -0.51
CA GLU A 50 -12.05 -23.55 -1.24
C GLU A 50 -10.70 -22.86 -1.49
N PHE A 51 -10.72 -21.60 -1.93
CA PHE A 51 -9.50 -20.80 -2.09
C PHE A 51 -8.74 -20.67 -0.77
N LEU A 52 -9.43 -20.34 0.33
CA LEU A 52 -8.78 -20.17 1.63
C LEU A 52 -8.07 -21.45 2.08
N GLU A 53 -8.72 -22.60 1.95
CA GLU A 53 -8.18 -23.91 2.33
C GLU A 53 -6.99 -24.31 1.45
N ARG A 54 -7.14 -24.22 0.12
CA ARG A 54 -6.12 -24.69 -0.83
C ARG A 54 -4.90 -23.77 -0.86
N CYS A 55 -5.12 -22.46 -0.81
CA CYS A 55 -4.12 -21.43 -1.14
C CYS A 55 -4.00 -20.36 -0.05
N GLY A 56 -5.10 -19.70 0.31
CA GLY A 56 -5.08 -18.46 1.10
C GLY A 56 -4.37 -18.60 2.44
N LEU A 57 -4.71 -19.63 3.21
CA LEU A 57 -4.11 -19.87 4.53
C LEU A 57 -2.60 -20.10 4.44
N ARG A 58 -2.14 -20.86 3.44
CA ARG A 58 -0.70 -21.07 3.19
C ARG A 58 0.00 -19.76 2.85
N ILE A 59 -0.59 -18.91 2.02
CA ILE A 59 0.00 -17.61 1.67
C ILE A 59 0.14 -16.74 2.92
N LEU A 60 -0.91 -16.60 3.73
CA LEU A 60 -0.87 -15.81 4.97
C LEU A 60 0.21 -16.31 5.94
N VAL A 61 0.30 -17.62 6.16
CA VAL A 61 1.31 -18.22 7.04
C VAL A 61 2.73 -17.98 6.52
N LEU A 62 3.00 -18.24 5.24
CA LEU A 62 4.35 -18.13 4.69
C LEU A 62 4.83 -16.67 4.63
N THR A 63 3.93 -15.74 4.32
CA THR A 63 4.26 -14.32 4.33
C THR A 63 4.45 -13.77 5.76
N ALA A 64 3.70 -14.27 6.75
CA ALA A 64 3.95 -13.98 8.17
C ALA A 64 5.31 -14.52 8.66
N ARG A 65 5.69 -15.75 8.26
CA ARG A 65 7.03 -16.31 8.54
C ARG A 65 8.14 -15.43 7.97
N PHE A 66 7.97 -14.94 6.75
CA PHE A 66 8.90 -13.96 6.16
C PHE A 66 9.03 -12.73 7.05
N TRP A 67 7.93 -12.10 7.47
CA TRP A 67 8.00 -10.89 8.28
C TRP A 67 8.61 -11.11 9.67
N VAL A 68 8.34 -12.25 10.32
CA VAL A 68 9.04 -12.60 11.57
C VAL A 68 10.54 -12.77 11.34
N SER A 69 10.94 -13.40 10.23
CA SER A 69 12.36 -13.58 9.89
C SER A 69 13.06 -12.25 9.57
N ARG A 70 12.30 -11.26 9.07
CA ARG A 70 12.79 -9.95 8.65
C ARG A 70 12.89 -8.96 9.80
N ALA A 71 12.00 -9.09 10.78
CA ALA A 71 11.92 -8.23 11.96
C ALA A 71 13.06 -8.52 12.94
N GLN A 72 13.81 -7.48 13.32
CA GLN A 72 14.93 -7.59 14.25
C GLN A 72 14.55 -6.97 15.60
N TRP A 73 14.85 -7.65 16.71
CA TRP A 73 14.64 -7.07 18.03
C TRP A 73 15.68 -5.99 18.31
N ASP A 74 15.22 -4.79 18.67
CA ASP A 74 16.05 -3.70 19.16
C ASP A 74 15.88 -3.57 20.69
N PRO A 75 16.86 -4.03 21.48
CA PRO A 75 16.75 -4.03 22.94
C PRO A 75 16.77 -2.63 23.54
N ALA A 76 17.36 -1.64 22.87
CA ALA A 76 17.39 -0.27 23.38
C ALA A 76 15.99 0.38 23.30
N ARG A 77 15.20 0.00 22.30
CA ARG A 77 13.83 0.50 22.09
C ARG A 77 12.77 -0.40 22.73
N GLY A 78 13.09 -1.67 22.98
CA GLY A 78 12.09 -2.68 23.34
C GLY A 78 11.09 -2.94 22.22
N ARG A 79 11.54 -2.83 20.96
CA ARG A 79 10.70 -2.88 19.74
C ARG A 79 11.33 -3.77 18.68
N TYR A 80 10.51 -4.30 17.79
CA TYR A 80 10.98 -4.90 16.54
C TYR A 80 11.13 -3.82 15.47
N VAL A 81 12.19 -3.90 14.68
CA VAL A 81 12.48 -2.96 13.60
C VAL A 81 12.73 -3.70 12.29
N ILE A 82 12.45 -3.03 11.18
CA ILE A 82 12.74 -3.52 9.83
C ILE A 82 13.65 -2.48 9.18
N ARG A 83 14.92 -2.86 8.99
CA ARG A 83 15.99 -1.97 8.53
C ARG A 83 16.35 -2.23 7.08
N ASN A 84 16.91 -1.24 6.38
CA ASN A 84 17.43 -1.34 5.03
C ASN A 84 16.37 -1.89 4.04
N VAL A 85 15.34 -1.08 3.79
CA VAL A 85 14.25 -1.39 2.84
C VAL A 85 14.06 -0.26 1.83
N ILE A 86 13.26 -0.54 0.80
CA ILE A 86 12.60 0.45 -0.06
C ILE A 86 11.10 0.38 0.26
N GLY A 87 10.47 1.51 0.52
CA GLY A 87 9.02 1.63 0.60
C GLY A 87 8.41 1.90 -0.78
N PRO A 88 7.08 2.11 -0.89
CA PRO A 88 6.47 2.51 -2.16
C PRO A 88 7.13 3.74 -2.79
N ASP A 89 7.68 4.65 -2.00
CA ASP A 89 8.52 5.72 -2.51
C ASP A 89 9.95 5.25 -2.83
N GLU A 90 10.18 4.94 -4.11
CA GLU A 90 11.46 4.44 -4.60
C GLU A 90 12.59 5.50 -4.67
N TYR A 91 12.34 6.77 -4.36
CA TYR A 91 13.41 7.77 -4.26
C TYR A 91 14.31 7.54 -3.04
N HIS A 92 13.77 6.92 -2.00
CA HIS A 92 14.47 6.72 -0.74
C HIS A 92 14.82 5.24 -0.54
N VAL A 93 16.11 4.93 -0.73
CA VAL A 93 16.61 3.56 -0.75
C VAL A 93 17.43 3.24 0.51
N GLY A 94 17.23 2.04 1.05
CA GLY A 94 17.99 1.56 2.20
C GLY A 94 17.58 2.24 3.51
N VAL A 95 16.31 2.65 3.60
CA VAL A 95 15.77 3.34 4.77
C VAL A 95 15.37 2.35 5.86
N ASP A 96 15.30 2.84 7.09
CA ASP A 96 14.89 2.07 8.25
C ASP A 96 13.44 2.40 8.66
N ASN A 97 12.70 1.39 9.09
CA ASN A 97 11.35 1.51 9.64
C ASN A 97 10.39 2.29 8.73
N ASN A 98 10.42 2.03 7.42
CA ASN A 98 9.44 2.62 6.50
C ASN A 98 8.00 2.36 6.99
N PHE A 99 7.20 3.42 7.07
CA PHE A 99 5.86 3.38 7.64
C PHE A 99 4.95 2.41 6.90
N TYR A 100 4.90 2.51 5.56
CA TYR A 100 4.08 1.58 4.76
C TYR A 100 4.48 0.13 5.03
N THR A 101 5.78 -0.17 4.92
CA THR A 101 6.33 -1.50 5.10
C THR A 101 6.00 -2.06 6.49
N ASN A 102 6.25 -1.30 7.55
CA ASN A 102 6.04 -1.77 8.91
C ASN A 102 4.54 -1.92 9.23
N VAL A 103 3.69 -0.98 8.81
CA VAL A 103 2.24 -1.08 9.03
C VAL A 103 1.66 -2.28 8.27
N MET A 104 2.07 -2.50 7.02
CA MET A 104 1.58 -3.63 6.21
C MET A 104 2.12 -4.96 6.73
N ALA A 105 3.39 -5.04 7.16
CA ALA A 105 3.97 -6.22 7.81
C ALA A 105 3.23 -6.56 9.12
N LYS A 106 2.97 -5.55 9.96
CA LYS A 106 2.16 -5.68 11.17
C LYS A 106 0.77 -6.22 10.84
N HIS A 107 0.12 -5.67 9.82
CA HIS A 107 -1.21 -6.12 9.41
C HIS A 107 -1.21 -7.57 8.92
N ASN A 108 -0.23 -7.97 8.12
CA ASN A 108 -0.09 -9.36 7.69
C ASN A 108 0.06 -10.32 8.88
N LEU A 109 0.94 -10.00 9.83
CA LEU A 109 1.12 -10.81 11.04
C LEU A 109 -0.18 -10.93 11.86
N GLU A 110 -0.96 -9.84 11.96
CA GLU A 110 -2.28 -9.83 12.60
C GLU A 110 -3.26 -10.75 11.85
N LEU A 111 -3.32 -10.64 10.52
CA LEU A 111 -4.17 -11.50 9.68
C LEU A 111 -3.79 -12.97 9.83
N ALA A 112 -2.52 -13.33 9.69
CA ALA A 112 -2.07 -14.70 9.83
C ALA A 112 -2.43 -15.29 11.20
N ALA A 113 -2.27 -14.52 12.28
CA ALA A 113 -2.66 -14.94 13.62
C ALA A 113 -4.19 -15.08 13.77
N GLN A 114 -4.97 -14.18 13.16
CA GLN A 114 -6.43 -14.27 13.14
C GLN A 114 -6.89 -15.52 12.41
N TYR A 115 -6.52 -15.68 11.13
CA TYR A 115 -6.94 -16.80 10.30
C TYR A 115 -6.46 -18.16 10.85
N ALA A 116 -5.27 -18.21 11.44
CA ALA A 116 -4.80 -19.45 12.08
C ALA A 116 -5.66 -19.81 13.31
N ARG A 117 -6.06 -18.84 14.13
CA ARG A 117 -6.95 -19.12 15.28
C ARG A 117 -8.33 -19.56 14.84
N GLU A 118 -8.90 -18.91 13.83
CA GLU A 118 -10.19 -19.31 13.24
C GLU A 118 -10.10 -20.72 12.65
N ALA A 119 -9.01 -21.03 11.96
CA ALA A 119 -8.75 -22.36 11.40
C ALA A 119 -8.64 -23.47 12.45
N LEU A 120 -8.16 -23.19 13.68
CA LEU A 120 -8.13 -24.18 14.76
C LEU A 120 -9.53 -24.66 15.19
N ALA A 121 -10.57 -23.87 14.93
CA ALA A 121 -11.97 -24.22 15.22
C ALA A 121 -12.68 -24.93 14.06
N ASP A 122 -12.03 -25.05 12.89
CA ASP A 122 -12.59 -25.66 11.69
C ASP A 122 -11.79 -26.92 11.28
N ALA A 123 -12.44 -28.06 11.12
CA ALA A 123 -11.74 -29.34 10.91
C ALA A 123 -10.87 -29.36 9.64
N ALA A 124 -11.35 -28.80 8.53
CA ALA A 124 -10.64 -28.82 7.26
C ALA A 124 -9.44 -27.85 7.29
N LEU A 125 -9.65 -26.63 7.80
CA LEU A 125 -8.56 -25.65 7.91
C LEU A 125 -7.51 -26.05 8.96
N LYS A 126 -7.92 -26.78 10.00
CA LYS A 126 -7.01 -27.32 11.02
C LYS A 126 -6.05 -28.36 10.43
N GLU A 127 -6.52 -29.25 9.56
CA GLU A 127 -5.66 -30.19 8.83
C GLU A 127 -4.61 -29.42 8.02
N ARG A 128 -5.03 -28.36 7.32
CA ARG A 128 -4.12 -27.52 6.56
C ARG A 128 -3.06 -26.81 7.41
N LEU A 129 -3.42 -26.30 8.59
CA LEU A 129 -2.43 -25.75 9.53
C LEU A 129 -1.43 -26.80 9.99
N SER A 130 -1.90 -28.04 10.22
CA SER A 130 -1.05 -29.15 10.62
C SER A 130 -0.03 -29.50 9.52
N GLU A 131 -0.45 -29.53 8.25
CA GLU A 131 0.47 -29.74 7.11
C GLU A 131 1.53 -28.63 7.00
N LEU A 132 1.16 -27.39 7.36
CA LEU A 132 2.09 -26.25 7.39
C LEU A 132 2.96 -26.23 8.65
N HIS A 133 2.75 -27.17 9.58
CA HIS A 133 3.43 -27.29 10.86
C HIS A 133 3.32 -26.01 11.71
N VAL A 134 2.17 -25.33 11.65
CA VAL A 134 1.94 -24.11 12.45
C VAL A 134 1.65 -24.50 13.89
N THR A 135 2.41 -23.95 14.83
CA THR A 135 2.23 -24.20 16.27
C THR A 135 1.58 -23.02 16.99
N GLN A 136 1.10 -23.26 18.22
CA GLN A 136 0.53 -22.20 19.06
C GLN A 136 1.59 -21.16 19.45
N GLU A 137 2.84 -21.57 19.62
CA GLU A 137 3.99 -20.71 19.88
C GLU A 137 4.28 -19.82 18.67
N GLU A 138 4.18 -20.37 17.45
CA GLU A 138 4.35 -19.58 16.22
C GLU A 138 3.28 -18.50 16.08
N ILE A 139 2.00 -18.85 16.32
CA ILE A 139 0.89 -17.87 16.33
C ILE A 139 1.14 -16.79 17.39
N SER A 140 1.61 -17.19 18.57
CA SER A 140 1.93 -16.26 19.66
C SER A 140 3.09 -15.33 19.27
N ARG A 141 4.06 -15.85 18.52
CA ARG A 141 5.18 -15.08 17.99
C ARG A 141 4.73 -14.02 16.97
N TRP A 142 3.79 -14.33 16.08
CA TRP A 142 3.22 -13.34 15.15
C TRP A 142 2.54 -12.19 15.89
N VAL A 143 1.78 -12.50 16.95
CA VAL A 143 1.14 -11.49 17.80
C VAL A 143 2.17 -10.66 18.56
N GLU A 144 3.21 -11.28 19.10
CA GLU A 144 4.27 -10.56 19.80
C GLU A 144 4.96 -9.57 18.85
N VAL A 145 5.43 -10.04 17.69
CA VAL A 145 6.16 -9.19 16.73
C VAL A 145 5.27 -8.05 16.24
N SER A 146 4.03 -8.33 15.83
CA SER A 146 3.10 -7.30 15.37
C SER A 146 2.75 -6.27 16.45
N SER A 147 2.66 -6.67 17.72
CA SER A 147 2.37 -5.75 18.84
C SER A 147 3.53 -4.81 19.19
N LYS A 148 4.77 -5.22 18.87
CA LYS A 148 6.00 -4.51 19.22
C LYS A 148 6.76 -3.96 18.02
N LEU A 149 6.23 -4.07 16.80
CA LEU A 149 6.86 -3.50 15.61
C LEU A 149 6.88 -1.96 15.70
N GLU A 150 8.01 -1.35 15.36
CA GLU A 150 8.21 0.09 15.36
C GLU A 150 7.39 0.73 14.25
N ILE A 151 6.51 1.68 14.59
CA ILE A 151 5.76 2.48 13.63
C ILE A 151 6.14 3.93 13.90
N PRO A 152 6.79 4.63 12.94
CA PRO A 152 7.35 5.96 13.19
C PRO A 152 6.28 7.05 13.17
N CYS A 153 5.34 7.03 14.11
CA CYS A 153 4.33 8.07 14.29
C CYS A 153 4.58 8.90 15.53
N LYS A 154 4.52 10.23 15.37
CA LYS A 154 4.54 11.16 16.48
C LYS A 154 3.23 11.10 17.26
N SER A 155 3.27 11.51 18.53
CA SER A 155 2.11 11.56 19.42
C SER A 155 1.00 12.51 18.92
N ASP A 156 1.36 13.49 18.10
CA ASP A 156 0.44 14.43 17.48
C ASP A 156 -0.25 13.87 16.22
N GLY A 157 0.01 12.61 15.86
CA GLY A 157 -0.58 11.90 14.74
C GLY A 157 0.14 12.08 13.40
N LEU A 158 1.19 12.89 13.30
CA LEU A 158 1.98 12.96 12.07
C LEU A 158 2.97 11.80 12.02
N CYS A 159 2.87 10.97 10.99
CA CYS A 159 3.72 9.80 10.80
C CYS A 159 4.86 10.14 9.85
N GLU A 160 6.06 9.74 10.23
CA GLU A 160 7.26 9.86 9.43
C GLU A 160 7.27 8.72 8.38
N GLN A 161 7.74 8.99 7.16
CA GLN A 161 7.70 7.97 6.11
C GLN A 161 8.69 6.84 6.38
N PHE A 162 9.82 7.17 6.99
CA PHE A 162 10.84 6.26 7.49
C PHE A 162 11.67 7.01 8.53
N GLU A 163 12.42 6.30 9.36
CA GLU A 163 13.18 6.91 10.45
C GLU A 163 14.15 7.99 9.93
N GLY A 164 13.94 9.24 10.36
CA GLY A 164 14.78 10.38 9.98
C GLY A 164 14.33 11.18 8.75
N PHE A 165 13.26 10.78 8.05
CA PHE A 165 12.69 11.54 6.92
C PHE A 165 12.42 13.01 7.25
N PHE A 166 11.92 13.34 8.44
CA PHE A 166 11.64 14.73 8.83
C PHE A 166 12.89 15.59 9.02
N LYS A 167 14.09 14.98 9.05
CA LYS A 167 15.37 15.69 9.10
C LYS A 167 15.91 16.03 7.71
N LEU A 168 15.31 15.48 6.66
CA LEU A 168 15.66 15.80 5.27
C LEU A 168 15.24 17.23 4.92
N LYS A 169 15.85 17.77 3.87
CA LYS A 169 15.57 19.11 3.37
C LYS A 169 14.12 19.18 2.90
N ASP A 170 13.39 20.19 3.34
CA ASP A 170 12.01 20.36 2.91
C ASP A 170 11.95 21.01 1.52
N PHE A 171 11.05 20.52 0.67
CA PHE A 171 10.75 21.11 -0.63
C PHE A 171 9.29 20.86 -0.95
N ALA A 172 8.54 21.95 -1.19
CA ALA A 172 7.13 21.87 -1.51
C ALA A 172 6.93 21.73 -3.02
N ILE A 173 6.15 20.74 -3.41
CA ILE A 173 5.68 20.54 -4.79
C ILE A 173 4.54 21.52 -5.06
N GLU A 174 4.59 22.19 -6.21
CA GLU A 174 3.52 23.08 -6.64
C GLU A 174 2.21 22.28 -6.83
N PRO A 175 1.06 22.79 -6.35
CA PRO A 175 -0.22 22.12 -6.53
C PRO A 175 -0.51 21.83 -8.02
N GLY A 176 -0.76 20.57 -8.35
CA GLY A 176 -1.04 20.12 -9.72
C GLY A 176 0.20 19.84 -10.57
N ALA A 177 1.42 20.06 -10.05
CA ALA A 177 2.63 19.60 -10.71
C ALA A 177 2.67 18.07 -10.80
N LEU A 178 3.16 17.56 -11.93
CA LEU A 178 3.19 16.13 -12.22
C LEU A 178 4.55 15.69 -12.76
N GLY A 179 5.17 14.77 -12.04
CA GLY A 179 6.44 14.15 -12.37
C GLY A 179 7.66 15.02 -12.07
N GLU A 180 8.82 14.41 -12.24
CA GLU A 180 10.14 14.97 -11.92
C GLU A 180 10.50 16.21 -12.73
N LYS A 181 9.88 16.39 -13.90
CA LYS A 181 10.12 17.53 -14.80
C LYS A 181 9.85 18.90 -14.16
N ASN A 182 9.13 18.94 -13.04
CA ASN A 182 8.82 20.18 -12.31
C ASN A 182 9.77 20.42 -11.12
N LEU A 183 10.72 19.51 -10.87
CA LEU A 183 11.73 19.71 -9.84
C LEU A 183 12.90 20.54 -10.38
N PRO A 184 13.46 21.46 -9.57
CA PRO A 184 14.75 22.05 -9.88
C PRO A 184 15.81 20.96 -10.05
N GLN A 185 16.74 21.15 -11.01
CA GLN A 185 17.78 20.16 -11.31
C GLN A 185 18.61 19.76 -10.06
N GLU A 186 18.84 20.71 -9.14
CA GLU A 186 19.53 20.46 -7.87
C GLU A 186 18.75 19.48 -6.98
N VAL A 187 17.43 19.66 -6.86
CA VAL A 187 16.55 18.78 -6.08
C VAL A 187 16.47 17.40 -6.72
N LEU A 188 16.30 17.34 -8.05
CA LEU A 188 16.23 16.07 -8.77
C LEU A 188 17.52 15.26 -8.66
N ALA A 189 18.68 15.91 -8.73
CA ALA A 189 19.98 15.24 -8.65
C ALA A 189 20.29 14.66 -7.26
N SER A 190 19.63 15.12 -6.20
CA SER A 190 19.80 14.65 -4.82
C SER A 190 18.47 14.43 -4.11
N VAL A 191 17.48 13.91 -4.84
CA VAL A 191 16.09 13.78 -4.35
C VAL A 191 15.99 13.05 -3.00
N GLN A 192 16.88 12.08 -2.75
CA GLN A 192 17.00 11.33 -1.49
C GLN A 192 17.39 12.17 -0.26
N GLU A 193 17.91 13.39 -0.45
CA GLU A 193 18.22 14.33 0.62
C GLU A 193 17.04 15.23 0.99
N TYR A 194 15.93 15.12 0.25
CA TYR A 194 14.74 15.94 0.40
C TYR A 194 13.55 15.13 0.86
N GLN A 195 12.56 15.79 1.43
CA GLN A 195 11.28 15.19 1.78
C GLN A 195 10.35 14.99 0.56
N VAL A 196 10.91 14.95 -0.65
CA VAL A 196 10.19 14.82 -1.91
C VAL A 196 10.02 13.34 -2.25
N ILE A 197 8.81 12.91 -2.57
CA ILE A 197 8.48 11.49 -2.71
C ILE A 197 7.86 11.21 -4.08
N LYS A 198 8.18 10.04 -4.65
CA LYS A 198 7.77 9.63 -6.00
C LYS A 198 6.26 9.42 -6.10
N GLN A 199 5.70 8.75 -5.10
CA GLN A 199 4.32 8.27 -5.08
C GLN A 199 3.76 8.15 -3.66
N ALA A 200 2.50 7.73 -3.53
CA ALA A 200 1.88 7.57 -2.22
C ALA A 200 2.57 6.44 -1.42
N ASP A 201 3.13 6.77 -0.25
CA ASP A 201 3.73 5.83 0.70
C ASP A 201 2.90 5.78 2.00
N VAL A 202 3.06 6.76 2.90
CA VAL A 202 2.25 6.87 4.13
C VAL A 202 0.76 6.93 3.80
N VAL A 203 0.40 7.74 2.81
CA VAL A 203 -0.98 7.90 2.32
C VAL A 203 -1.55 6.58 1.78
N ALA A 204 -0.73 5.76 1.12
CA ALA A 204 -1.18 4.48 0.60
C ALA A 204 -1.54 3.51 1.74
N ALA A 205 -0.67 3.32 2.73
CA ALA A 205 -0.94 2.47 3.88
C ALA A 205 -2.15 2.97 4.68
N MET A 206 -2.25 4.28 4.87
CA MET A 206 -3.38 4.90 5.56
C MET A 206 -4.69 4.73 4.81
N PHE A 207 -4.70 4.72 3.48
CA PHE A 207 -5.92 4.44 2.71
C PHE A 207 -6.31 2.95 2.78
N LEU A 208 -5.34 2.06 2.56
CA LEU A 208 -5.57 0.61 2.56
C LEU A 208 -6.07 0.10 3.91
N LEU A 209 -5.59 0.71 4.99
CA LEU A 209 -5.91 0.37 6.39
C LEU A 209 -6.60 1.50 7.14
N ARG A 210 -7.38 2.33 6.43
CA ARG A 210 -8.07 3.52 6.96
C ARG A 210 -8.89 3.30 8.22
N ASP A 211 -9.43 2.11 8.40
CA ASP A 211 -10.23 1.75 9.58
C ASP A 211 -9.36 1.57 10.85
N LYS A 212 -8.03 1.49 10.72
CA LYS A 212 -7.07 1.40 11.84
C LYS A 212 -6.57 2.77 12.32
N PHE A 213 -6.95 3.86 11.65
CA PHE A 213 -6.46 5.20 11.96
C PHE A 213 -7.62 6.15 12.28
N PRO A 214 -7.47 7.02 13.29
CA PRO A 214 -8.41 8.13 13.49
C PRO A 214 -8.46 9.04 12.26
N ARG A 215 -9.64 9.60 11.96
CA ARG A 215 -9.85 10.42 10.77
C ARG A 215 -8.95 11.64 10.73
N GLU A 216 -8.70 12.26 11.88
CA GLU A 216 -7.79 13.39 12.04
C GLU A 216 -6.34 13.05 11.69
N VAL A 217 -5.90 11.82 11.98
CA VAL A 217 -4.57 11.31 11.58
C VAL A 217 -4.51 11.17 10.06
N LEU A 218 -5.56 10.61 9.44
CA LEU A 218 -5.65 10.50 7.97
C LEU A 218 -5.55 11.86 7.29
N VAL A 219 -6.33 12.85 7.77
CA VAL A 219 -6.32 14.22 7.23
C VAL A 219 -4.94 14.85 7.38
N LYS A 220 -4.34 14.74 8.58
CA LYS A 220 -3.04 15.36 8.87
C LYS A 220 -1.92 14.84 7.97
N ASN A 221 -1.86 13.53 7.76
CA ASN A 221 -0.83 12.93 6.91
C ASN A 221 -1.11 13.18 5.44
N TYR A 222 -2.37 13.15 5.00
CA TYR A 222 -2.74 13.54 3.64
C TYR A 222 -2.23 14.96 3.31
N ASP A 223 -2.54 15.95 4.17
CA ASP A 223 -2.15 17.36 3.97
C ASP A 223 -0.64 17.60 4.02
N TYR A 224 0.08 16.73 4.72
CA TYR A 224 1.53 16.79 4.79
C TYR A 224 2.18 16.24 3.53
N TYR A 225 1.75 15.05 3.10
CA TYR A 225 2.41 14.30 2.02
C TYR A 225 1.97 14.71 0.62
N ILE A 226 0.74 15.20 0.40
CA ILE A 226 0.30 15.68 -0.91
C ILE A 226 1.19 16.82 -1.43
N ARG A 227 1.65 17.70 -0.53
CA ARG A 227 2.54 18.82 -0.86
C ARG A 227 4.00 18.43 -1.11
N ARG A 228 4.32 17.15 -0.98
CA ARG A 228 5.67 16.59 -1.08
C ARG A 228 5.76 15.49 -2.15
N THR A 229 4.65 15.18 -2.82
CA THR A 229 4.59 14.09 -3.78
C THR A 229 4.71 14.62 -5.19
N THR A 230 5.69 14.12 -5.95
CA THR A 230 5.87 14.48 -7.37
C THR A 230 4.81 13.87 -8.26
N HIS A 231 4.18 12.79 -7.81
CA HIS A 231 3.28 11.95 -8.59
C HIS A 231 3.96 11.40 -9.85
N ALA A 232 5.29 11.19 -9.83
CA ALA A 232 6.08 10.71 -10.97
C ALA A 232 5.70 9.30 -11.42
N SER A 233 5.00 8.55 -10.58
CA SER A 233 4.41 7.26 -10.93
C SER A 233 2.91 7.36 -11.16
N SER A 234 2.44 6.62 -12.17
CA SER A 234 1.01 6.44 -12.49
C SER A 234 0.18 5.79 -11.36
N LEU A 235 0.83 5.16 -10.38
CA LEU A 235 0.19 4.62 -9.18
C LEU A 235 -0.16 5.69 -8.13
N SER A 236 0.44 6.89 -8.22
CA SER A 236 0.32 7.89 -7.17
C SER A 236 -1.05 8.56 -7.11
N LEU A 237 -1.49 9.16 -8.24
CA LEU A 237 -2.74 9.92 -8.31
C LEU A 237 -3.98 9.11 -7.87
N PRO A 238 -4.17 7.84 -8.29
CA PRO A 238 -5.32 7.07 -7.83
C PRO A 238 -5.37 6.88 -6.31
N MET A 239 -4.23 6.67 -5.64
CA MET A 239 -4.19 6.47 -4.19
C MET A 239 -4.53 7.74 -3.42
N TYR A 240 -4.01 8.88 -3.87
CA TYR A 240 -4.37 10.19 -3.31
C TYR A 240 -5.84 10.53 -3.58
N ALA A 241 -6.33 10.28 -4.80
CA ALA A 241 -7.74 10.43 -5.13
C ALA A 241 -8.63 9.59 -4.19
N ALA A 242 -8.26 8.34 -3.96
CA ALA A 242 -9.01 7.43 -3.10
C ALA A 242 -9.12 7.96 -1.66
N LEU A 243 -8.01 8.39 -1.05
CA LEU A 243 -8.04 8.94 0.30
C LEU A 243 -8.76 10.30 0.36
N ALA A 244 -8.58 11.18 -0.63
CA ALA A 244 -9.29 12.46 -0.71
C ALA A 244 -10.81 12.25 -0.75
N LEU A 245 -11.30 11.33 -1.59
CA LEU A 245 -12.72 10.98 -1.71
C LEU A 245 -13.24 10.35 -0.40
N TYR A 246 -12.45 9.47 0.23
CA TYR A 246 -12.78 8.92 1.54
C TYR A 246 -12.87 10.00 2.63
N LEU A 247 -12.06 11.04 2.52
CA LEU A 247 -12.09 12.20 3.41
C LEU A 247 -13.16 13.23 3.02
N GLY A 248 -13.97 12.99 1.98
CA GLY A 248 -15.02 13.91 1.54
C GLY A 248 -14.49 15.16 0.82
N ARG A 249 -13.23 15.15 0.38
CA ARG A 249 -12.62 16.20 -0.45
C ARG A 249 -12.95 15.96 -1.92
N SER A 250 -14.24 16.03 -2.26
CA SER A 250 -14.75 15.57 -3.55
C SER A 250 -14.11 16.26 -4.75
N GLU A 251 -13.89 17.57 -4.71
CA GLU A 251 -13.30 18.30 -5.85
C GLU A 251 -11.84 17.89 -6.09
N GLU A 252 -11.02 17.87 -5.03
CA GLU A 252 -9.61 17.47 -5.07
C GLU A 252 -9.46 16.02 -5.53
N GLY A 253 -10.24 15.12 -4.91
CA GLY A 253 -10.26 13.70 -5.24
C GLY A 253 -10.72 13.43 -6.68
N TYR A 254 -11.74 14.14 -7.15
CA TYR A 254 -12.22 14.01 -8.53
C TYR A 254 -11.21 14.50 -9.56
N SER A 255 -10.52 15.61 -9.27
CA SER A 255 -9.48 16.14 -10.16
C SER A 255 -8.37 15.12 -10.39
N MET A 256 -7.84 14.53 -9.31
CA MET A 256 -6.81 13.48 -9.39
C MET A 256 -7.35 12.19 -10.03
N LEU A 257 -8.58 11.78 -9.70
CA LEU A 257 -9.21 10.61 -10.30
C LEU A 257 -9.35 10.75 -11.82
N LYS A 258 -9.77 11.93 -12.29
CA LYS A 258 -9.91 12.22 -13.71
C LYS A 258 -8.55 12.18 -14.42
N GLN A 259 -7.52 12.75 -13.81
CA GLN A 259 -6.17 12.72 -14.37
C GLN A 259 -5.63 11.28 -14.46
N ALA A 260 -5.85 10.47 -13.41
CA ALA A 260 -5.49 9.05 -13.41
C ALA A 260 -6.27 8.24 -14.46
N ALA A 261 -7.59 8.47 -14.61
CA ALA A 261 -8.42 7.79 -15.61
C ALA A 261 -8.03 8.14 -17.06
N LEU A 262 -7.35 9.28 -17.26
CA LEU A 262 -6.85 9.73 -18.55
C LEU A 262 -5.36 9.40 -18.76
N ALA A 263 -4.72 8.65 -17.85
CA ALA A 263 -3.28 8.43 -17.86
C ALA A 263 -2.74 8.04 -19.25
N ASP A 264 -3.30 6.98 -19.85
CA ASP A 264 -2.89 6.51 -21.18
C ASP A 264 -3.59 7.25 -22.33
N ILE A 265 -4.87 7.63 -22.16
CA ILE A 265 -5.66 8.28 -23.23
C ILE A 265 -5.09 9.65 -23.59
N ALA A 266 -4.61 10.39 -22.59
CA ALA A 266 -4.03 11.73 -22.75
C ALA A 266 -2.50 11.72 -22.64
N ASP A 267 -1.87 10.54 -22.61
CA ASP A 267 -0.43 10.35 -22.44
C ASP A 267 0.16 11.23 -21.33
N VAL A 268 -0.49 11.21 -20.17
CA VAL A 268 -0.23 12.10 -19.03
C VAL A 268 1.22 12.00 -18.54
N TYR A 269 1.81 10.80 -18.62
CA TYR A 269 3.18 10.49 -18.23
C TYR A 269 4.18 10.54 -19.38
N GLY A 270 3.73 10.68 -20.63
CA GLY A 270 4.59 10.79 -21.82
C GLY A 270 5.26 9.49 -22.25
N ASN A 271 4.80 8.35 -21.74
CA ASN A 271 5.40 7.03 -21.91
C ASN A 271 4.35 5.95 -22.21
N THR A 272 3.17 6.31 -22.70
CA THR A 272 2.13 5.33 -23.09
C THR A 272 2.63 4.37 -24.18
N CYS A 273 3.61 4.80 -24.99
CA CYS A 273 4.27 3.94 -25.97
C CYS A 273 5.03 2.76 -25.35
N ASP A 274 5.43 2.85 -24.07
CA ASP A 274 6.13 1.79 -23.34
C ASP A 274 5.16 0.72 -22.82
N GLY A 275 3.86 1.04 -22.76
CA GLY A 275 2.80 0.12 -22.37
C GLY A 275 1.65 0.81 -21.63
N PHE A 276 0.55 0.06 -21.47
CA PHE A 276 -0.62 0.50 -20.73
C PHE A 276 -0.37 0.53 -19.22
N HIS A 277 -0.75 1.61 -18.54
CA HIS A 277 -0.58 1.77 -17.09
C HIS A 277 -1.62 0.98 -16.28
N VAL A 278 -1.50 -0.35 -16.26
CA VAL A 278 -2.44 -1.27 -15.59
C VAL A 278 -2.65 -0.95 -14.10
N GLY A 279 -1.60 -0.53 -13.40
CA GLY A 279 -1.68 -0.12 -12.00
C GLY A 279 -2.57 1.11 -11.79
N SER A 280 -2.49 2.09 -12.70
CA SER A 280 -3.33 3.29 -12.67
C SER A 280 -4.80 2.95 -12.94
N ALA A 281 -5.05 2.11 -13.96
CA ALA A 281 -6.41 1.68 -14.31
C ALA A 281 -7.10 0.93 -13.15
N GLY A 282 -6.41 0.00 -12.50
CA GLY A 282 -6.91 -0.65 -11.28
C GLY A 282 -7.09 0.34 -10.13
N GLY A 283 -6.15 1.28 -9.96
CA GLY A 283 -6.22 2.33 -8.95
C GLY A 283 -7.44 3.25 -9.10
N VAL A 284 -7.84 3.60 -10.33
CA VAL A 284 -9.05 4.39 -10.61
C VAL A 284 -10.29 3.67 -10.07
N TRP A 285 -10.37 2.36 -10.31
CA TRP A 285 -11.48 1.55 -9.79
C TRP A 285 -11.46 1.45 -8.26
N THR A 286 -10.27 1.29 -7.67
CA THR A 286 -10.06 1.33 -6.22
C THR A 286 -10.54 2.66 -5.60
N ALA A 287 -10.22 3.79 -6.23
CA ALA A 287 -10.65 5.11 -5.76
C ALA A 287 -12.16 5.29 -5.82
N ILE A 288 -12.82 4.80 -6.88
CA ILE A 288 -14.28 4.84 -7.00
C ILE A 288 -14.94 3.95 -5.94
N LEU A 289 -14.53 2.68 -5.82
CA LEU A 289 -15.21 1.75 -4.94
C LEU A 289 -14.92 1.99 -3.46
N PHE A 290 -13.65 2.16 -3.10
CA PHE A 290 -13.24 2.21 -1.70
C PHE A 290 -13.06 3.65 -1.19
N GLY A 291 -12.78 4.60 -2.07
CA GLY A 291 -12.67 6.01 -1.74
C GLY A 291 -14.02 6.73 -1.76
N LEU A 292 -14.66 6.79 -2.94
CA LEU A 292 -15.94 7.47 -3.14
C LEU A 292 -17.09 6.70 -2.51
N LEU A 293 -17.33 5.47 -2.94
CA LEU A 293 -18.47 4.65 -2.47
C LEU A 293 -18.24 4.05 -1.09
N ARG A 294 -17.00 4.06 -0.59
CA ARG A 294 -16.60 3.49 0.70
C ARG A 294 -17.12 2.08 0.91
N ILE A 295 -17.05 1.25 -0.13
CA ILE A 295 -17.53 -0.12 -0.06
C ILE A 295 -16.75 -0.88 1.02
N GLN A 296 -17.47 -1.53 1.93
CA GLN A 296 -16.89 -2.34 2.99
C GLN A 296 -17.60 -3.70 3.09
N PRO A 297 -16.83 -4.80 3.13
CA PRO A 297 -17.38 -6.13 3.38
C PRO A 297 -17.72 -6.28 4.88
N GLY A 298 -18.88 -6.86 5.18
CA GLY A 298 -19.35 -7.15 6.55
C GLY A 298 -20.25 -8.37 6.58
N GLU A 299 -21.27 -8.41 7.45
CA GLU A 299 -22.34 -9.42 7.31
C GLU A 299 -23.11 -9.23 5.99
N SER A 300 -23.23 -7.97 5.55
CA SER A 300 -23.71 -7.57 4.23
C SER A 300 -22.76 -6.55 3.61
N LEU A 301 -22.87 -6.32 2.29
CA LEU A 301 -22.10 -5.28 1.62
C LEU A 301 -22.62 -3.91 2.03
N SER A 302 -21.76 -3.09 2.64
CA SER A 302 -22.08 -1.71 3.01
C SER A 302 -21.38 -0.73 2.05
N TYR A 303 -22.03 0.40 1.79
CA TYR A 303 -21.49 1.51 0.98
C TYR A 303 -22.20 2.82 1.33
N GLU A 304 -21.57 3.95 1.07
CA GLU A 304 -22.10 5.28 1.39
C GLU A 304 -22.72 5.95 0.16
N ARG A 305 -24.04 6.14 0.19
CA ARG A 305 -24.82 6.74 -0.92
C ARG A 305 -24.67 8.26 -1.05
N SER A 306 -24.26 8.94 0.01
CA SER A 306 -24.14 10.41 0.05
C SER A 306 -22.88 10.94 -0.64
N ALA A 307 -21.97 10.06 -1.07
CA ALA A 307 -20.75 10.44 -1.74
C ALA A 307 -21.05 10.95 -3.17
N SER A 308 -21.33 12.24 -3.29
CA SER A 308 -21.60 12.87 -4.59
C SER A 308 -20.33 13.47 -5.20
N LEU A 309 -20.22 13.33 -6.52
CA LEU A 309 -19.32 14.10 -7.38
C LEU A 309 -20.13 15.18 -8.11
N GLY A 310 -20.91 15.95 -7.36
CA GLY A 310 -21.81 16.97 -7.91
C GLY A 310 -22.99 16.33 -8.65
N LYS A 311 -23.08 16.53 -9.97
CA LYS A 311 -24.21 16.07 -10.82
C LYS A 311 -23.96 14.71 -11.50
N VAL A 312 -22.88 14.02 -11.15
CA VAL A 312 -22.53 12.73 -11.76
C VAL A 312 -23.30 11.62 -11.06
N SER A 313 -24.10 10.87 -11.81
CA SER A 313 -24.71 9.62 -11.38
C SER A 313 -23.96 8.42 -11.97
N MET A 314 -23.74 7.37 -11.20
CA MET A 314 -23.13 6.13 -11.69
C MET A 314 -23.67 4.91 -10.96
N SER A 315 -23.71 3.78 -11.66
CA SER A 315 -24.17 2.51 -11.09
C SER A 315 -23.28 1.36 -11.52
N PHE A 316 -22.98 0.46 -10.59
CA PHE A 316 -22.13 -0.71 -10.79
C PHE A 316 -22.81 -1.95 -10.23
N ASP A 317 -22.62 -3.09 -10.88
CA ASP A 317 -22.99 -4.38 -10.32
C ASP A 317 -21.74 -5.00 -9.66
N VAL A 318 -21.77 -5.14 -8.33
CA VAL A 318 -20.68 -5.73 -7.53
C VAL A 318 -21.10 -7.13 -7.10
N THR A 319 -20.26 -8.13 -7.39
CA THR A 319 -20.48 -9.49 -6.88
C THR A 319 -19.94 -9.59 -5.46
N TYR A 320 -20.82 -9.84 -4.50
CA TYR A 320 -20.49 -10.03 -3.08
C TYR A 320 -21.02 -11.37 -2.59
N ARG A 321 -20.12 -12.26 -2.17
CA ARG A 321 -20.45 -13.62 -1.70
C ARG A 321 -21.37 -14.39 -2.66
N GLY A 322 -21.09 -14.28 -3.95
CA GLY A 322 -21.87 -14.89 -5.04
C GLY A 322 -23.13 -14.15 -5.47
N ALA A 323 -23.61 -13.16 -4.69
CA ALA A 323 -24.77 -12.34 -5.03
C ALA A 323 -24.36 -11.07 -5.79
N LYS A 324 -25.14 -10.68 -6.81
CA LYS A 324 -24.96 -9.39 -7.49
C LYS A 324 -25.68 -8.29 -6.72
N VAL A 325 -24.94 -7.27 -6.31
CA VAL A 325 -25.45 -6.09 -5.61
C VAL A 325 -25.26 -4.87 -6.51
N ARG A 326 -26.35 -4.19 -6.84
CA ARG A 326 -26.27 -2.91 -7.55
C ARG A 326 -25.95 -1.79 -6.58
N VAL A 327 -24.81 -1.15 -6.79
CA VAL A 327 -24.36 0.05 -6.08
C VAL A 327 -24.61 1.25 -6.98
N SER A 328 -25.14 2.34 -6.43
CA SER A 328 -25.45 3.55 -7.19
C SER A 328 -25.22 4.81 -6.36
N ILE A 329 -24.78 5.87 -7.04
CA ILE A 329 -24.69 7.25 -6.55
C ILE A 329 -25.30 8.20 -7.56
#